data_AF-A0A2W7AJ19-F1
#
_entry.id   AF-A0A2W7AJ19-F1
#
_cell.length_a   1.000
_cell.length_b   1.000
_cell.length_c   1.000
_cell.angle_alpha   90.00
_cell.angle_beta   90.00
_cell.angle_gamma   90.00
#
_symmetry.space_group_name_H-M   'P 1'
#
loop_
_entity.id
_entity.type
_entity.pdbx_description
1 polymer ?
#
loop_
_entity_poly.entity_id
_entity_poly.type
_entity_poly.pdbx_seq_one_letter_code
_entity_poly.pdbx_strand_id
1 'polypeptide(L)'
;MIPLTFPPPVAAPIRLSQGHLNLLAACPRKFQYTFLDQLSSPNPTEQQERQNQGAQFHLLLQQWQLGLPIAPFTQADPQLYQWFSAFEAASPEILTISDSDAPIQQAEHERTLECQGYLLTMRYDLLLSGDRHAKILDWKTYPRPQNARHLAANWQTRLYLYGLAETSPYEPEQLSMVYWFFQATQDAATPQSLSFSYDRTQHDRTHQDLTQLLQQLTDWLSHYAAGESLPQLGIAHRECDRCNFFPRCFGGDFVQSNPSRFEPSDPLTLPEIAAIQEIPL
;
A
#
# COMPACT_ATOMS: atom_id res chain seq x y z
N MET A 1 2.03 25.82 -45.59
CA MET A 1 2.03 25.75 -44.11
C MET A 1 0.79 24.97 -43.70
N ILE A 2 0.98 23.73 -43.24
CA ILE A 2 -0.12 22.92 -42.69
C ILE A 2 -0.33 23.40 -41.25
N PRO A 3 -1.51 23.87 -40.86
CA PRO A 3 -1.74 24.30 -39.49
C PRO A 3 -1.67 23.07 -38.58
N LEU A 4 -0.72 23.08 -37.64
CA LEU A 4 -0.66 22.11 -36.56
C LEU A 4 -1.84 22.40 -35.63
N THR A 5 -2.95 21.70 -35.85
CA THR A 5 -4.03 21.62 -34.87
C THR A 5 -3.55 20.72 -33.73
N PHE A 6 -3.16 21.34 -32.62
CA PHE A 6 -2.94 20.60 -31.38
C PHE A 6 -4.29 20.05 -30.91
N PRO A 7 -4.42 18.74 -30.65
CA PRO A 7 -5.61 18.21 -30.03
C PRO A 7 -5.81 18.88 -28.66
N PRO A 8 -7.05 19.13 -28.22
CA PRO A 8 -7.31 19.67 -26.90
C PRO A 8 -6.68 18.76 -25.84
N PRO A 9 -6.19 19.30 -24.71
CA PRO A 9 -5.63 18.49 -23.65
C PRO A 9 -6.70 17.51 -23.15
N VAL A 10 -6.52 16.24 -23.44
CA VAL A 10 -7.29 15.16 -22.81
C VAL A 10 -6.94 15.20 -21.32
N ALA A 11 -7.96 15.27 -20.46
CA ALA A 11 -7.73 15.23 -19.02
C ALA A 11 -6.89 13.99 -18.69
N ALA A 12 -5.79 14.17 -17.95
CA ALA A 12 -4.91 13.06 -17.60
C ALA A 12 -5.70 12.01 -16.79
N PRO A 13 -5.52 10.71 -17.09
CA PRO A 13 -6.24 9.65 -16.38
C PRO A 13 -5.86 9.64 -14.90
N ILE A 14 -6.86 9.40 -14.04
CA ILE A 14 -6.65 9.31 -12.59
C ILE A 14 -5.75 8.11 -12.30
N ARG A 15 -4.70 8.33 -11.50
CA ARG A 15 -3.76 7.29 -11.09
C ARG A 15 -4.21 6.59 -9.82
N LEU A 16 -4.36 5.27 -9.88
CA LEU A 16 -4.80 4.45 -8.75
C LEU A 16 -3.75 3.40 -8.38
N SER A 17 -3.32 3.40 -7.12
CA SER A 17 -2.46 2.37 -6.55
C SER A 17 -3.30 1.34 -5.79
N GLN A 18 -2.67 0.25 -5.35
CA GLN A 18 -3.31 -0.71 -4.45
C GLN A 18 -3.89 -0.06 -3.18
N GLY A 19 -3.23 0.98 -2.65
CA GLY A 19 -3.70 1.70 -1.46
C GLY A 19 -5.00 2.46 -1.74
N HIS A 20 -5.10 3.07 -2.93
CA HIS A 20 -6.31 3.72 -3.40
C HIS A 20 -7.46 2.72 -3.58
N LEU A 21 -7.21 1.55 -4.17
CA LEU A 21 -8.23 0.52 -4.35
C LEU A 21 -8.69 -0.09 -3.02
N ASN A 22 -7.78 -0.36 -2.10
CA ASN A 22 -8.10 -0.80 -0.74
C ASN A 22 -8.98 0.23 -0.02
N LEU A 23 -8.61 1.51 -0.10
CA LEU A 23 -9.37 2.60 0.52
C LEU A 23 -10.78 2.72 -0.06
N LEU A 24 -10.88 2.71 -1.40
CA LEU A 24 -12.14 2.81 -2.13
C LEU A 24 -13.07 1.63 -1.82
N ALA A 25 -12.55 0.40 -1.88
CA ALA A 25 -13.32 -0.80 -1.59
C ALA A 25 -13.78 -0.87 -0.13
N ALA A 26 -12.97 -0.35 0.80
CA ALA A 26 -13.33 -0.31 2.21
C ALA A 26 -14.38 0.77 2.52
N CYS A 27 -14.20 1.99 2.02
CA CYS A 27 -15.10 3.10 2.30
C CYS A 27 -14.98 4.21 1.23
N PRO A 28 -15.95 4.33 0.30
CA PRO A 28 -15.95 5.37 -0.74
C PRO A 28 -15.92 6.79 -0.16
N ARG A 29 -16.65 7.04 0.93
CA ARG A 29 -16.59 8.34 1.62
C ARG A 29 -15.20 8.67 2.16
N LYS A 30 -14.47 7.67 2.67
CA LYS A 30 -13.10 7.85 3.15
C LYS A 30 -12.15 8.09 1.98
N PHE A 31 -12.34 7.38 0.86
CA PHE A 31 -11.64 7.65 -0.39
C PHE A 31 -11.82 9.09 -0.86
N GLN A 32 -13.07 9.61 -0.86
CA GLN A 32 -13.32 11.02 -1.17
C GLN A 32 -12.49 11.94 -0.28
N TYR A 33 -12.62 11.80 1.05
CA TYR A 33 -11.93 12.70 1.97
C TYR A 33 -10.41 12.67 1.82
N THR A 34 -9.81 11.49 1.67
CA THR A 34 -8.35 11.35 1.62
C THR A 34 -7.77 11.66 0.24
N PHE A 35 -8.39 11.14 -0.84
CA PHE A 35 -7.81 11.21 -2.18
C PHE A 35 -8.33 12.39 -3.01
N LEU A 36 -9.64 12.68 -2.96
CA LEU A 36 -10.25 13.77 -3.74
C LEU A 36 -10.14 15.11 -3.01
N ASP A 37 -10.54 15.14 -1.73
CA ASP A 37 -10.58 16.36 -0.93
C ASP A 37 -9.22 16.66 -0.26
N GLN A 38 -8.25 15.73 -0.34
CA GLN A 38 -6.91 15.82 0.26
C GLN A 38 -6.92 16.20 1.76
N LEU A 39 -7.92 15.72 2.48
CA LEU A 39 -8.00 15.88 3.92
C LEU A 39 -7.07 14.86 4.57
N SER A 40 -6.06 15.36 5.28
CA SER A 40 -5.18 14.55 6.11
C SER A 40 -5.36 14.93 7.58
N SER A 41 -5.56 13.92 8.43
CA SER A 41 -5.23 14.06 9.85
C SER A 41 -3.77 13.63 10.04
N PRO A 42 -2.99 14.29 10.89
CA PRO A 42 -1.66 13.83 11.22
C PRO A 42 -1.72 12.39 11.76
N ASN A 43 -0.82 11.53 11.30
CA ASN A 43 -0.66 10.22 11.91
C ASN A 43 -0.15 10.40 13.35
N PRO A 44 -0.52 9.50 14.27
CA PRO A 44 0.14 9.44 15.57
C PRO A 44 1.66 9.31 15.40
N THR A 45 2.44 10.00 16.23
CA THR A 45 3.91 10.09 16.11
C THR A 45 4.57 8.73 15.96
N GLU A 46 4.21 7.75 16.80
CA GLU A 46 4.77 6.41 16.72
C GLU A 46 4.49 5.71 15.38
N GLN A 47 3.32 5.92 14.80
CA GLN A 47 2.98 5.35 13.50
C GLN A 47 3.84 5.99 12.40
N GLN A 48 4.08 7.29 12.49
CA GLN A 48 4.95 8.01 11.57
C GLN A 48 6.41 7.52 11.70
N GLU A 49 6.89 7.30 12.92
CA GLU A 49 8.23 6.75 13.17
C GLU A 49 8.38 5.35 12.57
N ARG A 50 7.41 4.45 12.80
CA ARG A 50 7.40 3.11 12.19
C ARG A 50 7.40 3.16 10.67
N GLN A 51 6.64 4.07 10.07
CA GLN A 51 6.61 4.27 8.61
C GLN A 51 7.97 4.77 8.09
N ASN A 52 8.58 5.74 8.79
CA ASN A 52 9.89 6.28 8.43
C ASN A 52 10.99 5.20 8.52
N GLN A 53 11.00 4.40 9.59
CA GLN A 53 11.92 3.28 9.76
C GLN A 53 11.74 2.24 8.65
N GLY A 54 10.49 1.88 8.32
CA GLY A 54 10.19 1.01 7.19
C GLY A 54 10.72 1.54 5.86
N ALA A 55 10.51 2.83 5.58
CA ALA A 55 11.02 3.48 4.36
C ALA A 55 12.55 3.49 4.30
N GLN A 56 13.23 3.74 5.43
CA GLN A 56 14.69 3.67 5.50
C GLN A 56 15.22 2.27 5.21
N PHE A 57 14.54 1.23 5.69
CA PHE A 57 14.91 -0.15 5.38
C PHE A 57 14.77 -0.49 3.89
N HIS A 58 13.68 -0.06 3.24
CA HIS A 58 13.51 -0.22 1.79
C HIS A 58 14.64 0.45 1.01
N LEU A 59 14.97 1.70 1.36
CA LEU A 59 16.09 2.43 0.74
C LEU A 59 17.44 1.73 0.96
N LEU A 60 17.67 1.16 2.15
CA LEU A 60 18.87 0.39 2.46
C LEU A 60 19.01 -0.82 1.53
N LEU A 61 17.94 -1.57 1.31
CA LEU A 61 17.93 -2.72 0.40
C LEU A 61 18.15 -2.31 -1.05
N GLN A 62 17.54 -1.20 -1.50
CA GLN A 62 17.79 -0.64 -2.82
C GLN A 62 19.27 -0.27 -2.99
N GLN A 63 19.86 0.38 -1.99
CA GLN A 63 21.27 0.77 -2.00
C GLN A 63 22.20 -0.45 -2.03
N TRP A 64 21.89 -1.48 -1.25
CA TRP A 64 22.60 -2.75 -1.26
C TRP A 64 22.55 -3.43 -2.64
N GLN A 65 21.37 -3.47 -3.28
CA GLN A 65 21.17 -4.05 -4.61
C GLN A 65 22.01 -3.36 -5.69
N LEU A 66 22.27 -2.05 -5.54
CA LEU A 66 23.12 -1.27 -6.41
C LEU A 66 24.62 -1.45 -6.14
N GLY A 67 25.00 -2.27 -5.14
CA GLY A 67 26.40 -2.47 -4.72
C GLY A 67 27.00 -1.27 -4.01
N LEU A 68 26.18 -0.35 -3.51
CA LEU A 68 26.64 0.85 -2.82
C LEU A 68 26.89 0.56 -1.32
N PRO A 69 27.80 1.30 -0.66
CA PRO A 69 28.12 1.07 0.74
C PRO A 69 26.91 1.32 1.66
N ILE A 70 26.53 0.32 2.47
CA ILE A 70 25.42 0.41 3.43
C ILE A 70 25.87 0.50 4.90
N ALA A 71 27.14 0.21 5.17
CA ALA A 71 27.69 0.12 6.53
C ALA A 71 27.43 1.36 7.41
N PRO A 72 27.52 2.62 6.91
CA PRO A 72 27.25 3.79 7.73
C PRO A 72 25.82 3.82 8.30
N PHE A 73 24.83 3.35 7.54
CA PHE A 73 23.43 3.34 7.97
C PHE A 73 23.16 2.23 8.98
N THR A 74 23.67 1.03 8.72
CA THR A 74 23.53 -0.10 9.65
C THR A 74 24.31 0.13 10.95
N GLN A 75 25.42 0.88 10.93
CA GLN A 75 26.16 1.23 12.16
C GLN A 75 25.44 2.31 12.98
N ALA A 76 24.74 3.23 12.33
CA ALA A 76 24.02 4.32 12.99
C ALA A 76 22.67 3.88 13.57
N ASP A 77 22.03 2.85 13.00
CA ASP A 77 20.71 2.37 13.40
C ASP A 77 20.73 0.84 13.67
N PRO A 78 20.65 0.43 14.95
CA PRO A 78 20.60 -0.97 15.34
C PRO A 78 19.42 -1.76 14.76
N GLN A 79 18.28 -1.12 14.53
CA GLN A 79 17.09 -1.77 13.98
C GLN A 79 17.28 -2.05 12.48
N LEU A 80 17.85 -1.09 11.74
CA LEU A 80 18.23 -1.32 10.34
C LEU A 80 19.28 -2.43 10.21
N TYR A 81 20.28 -2.45 11.10
CA TYR A 81 21.25 -3.55 11.16
C TYR A 81 20.58 -4.90 11.38
N GLN A 82 19.64 -4.97 12.32
CA GLN A 82 18.92 -6.21 12.62
C GLN A 82 18.12 -6.71 11.42
N TRP A 83 17.31 -5.84 10.80
CA TRP A 83 16.52 -6.21 9.62
C TRP A 83 17.40 -6.58 8.43
N PHE A 84 18.49 -5.84 8.20
CA PHE A 84 19.43 -6.16 7.13
C PHE A 84 20.15 -7.49 7.36
N SER A 85 20.60 -7.77 8.58
CA SER A 85 21.21 -9.07 8.93
C SER A 85 20.24 -10.22 8.73
N ALA A 86 18.96 -10.02 9.06
CA ALA A 86 17.90 -10.99 8.81
C ALA A 86 17.69 -11.21 7.30
N PHE A 87 17.65 -10.14 6.51
CA PHE A 87 17.60 -10.22 5.05
C PHE A 87 18.80 -10.97 4.48
N GLU A 88 20.02 -10.63 4.88
CA GLU A 88 21.25 -11.25 4.38
C GLU A 88 21.25 -12.77 4.64
N ALA A 89 20.85 -13.19 5.85
CA ALA A 89 20.72 -14.59 6.21
C ALA A 89 19.68 -15.35 5.37
N ALA A 90 18.58 -14.70 4.98
CA ALA A 90 17.53 -15.28 4.14
C ALA A 90 17.75 -15.06 2.63
N SER A 91 18.75 -14.25 2.25
CA SER A 91 18.96 -13.83 0.85
C SER A 91 19.10 -14.98 -0.14
N PRO A 92 19.73 -16.14 0.18
CA PRO A 92 19.78 -17.26 -0.75
C PRO A 92 18.38 -17.82 -1.11
N GLU A 93 17.44 -17.82 -0.15
CA GLU A 93 16.05 -18.23 -0.40
C GLU A 93 15.26 -17.13 -1.12
N ILE A 94 15.42 -15.88 -0.65
CA ILE A 94 14.73 -14.71 -1.21
C ILE A 94 15.03 -14.56 -2.70
N LEU A 95 16.31 -14.65 -3.08
CA LEU A 95 16.81 -14.30 -4.42
C LEU A 95 16.78 -15.46 -5.43
N THR A 96 16.26 -16.62 -5.04
CA THR A 96 16.15 -17.80 -5.92
C THR A 96 14.76 -17.93 -6.55
N ILE A 97 14.69 -18.37 -7.81
CA ILE A 97 13.45 -18.80 -8.47
C ILE A 97 13.63 -20.19 -9.07
N SER A 98 12.54 -20.95 -9.23
CA SER A 98 12.60 -22.39 -9.51
C SER A 98 13.25 -22.79 -10.83
N ASP A 99 13.38 -21.85 -11.78
CA ASP A 99 13.83 -22.11 -13.15
C ASP A 99 15.03 -21.25 -13.58
N SER A 100 15.68 -20.56 -12.65
CA SER A 100 16.89 -19.80 -12.94
C SER A 100 17.80 -19.69 -11.71
N ASP A 101 19.06 -20.07 -11.89
CA ASP A 101 20.12 -19.90 -10.88
C ASP A 101 20.59 -18.43 -10.78
N ALA A 102 20.22 -17.59 -11.75
CA ALA A 102 20.57 -16.17 -11.81
C ALA A 102 19.42 -15.35 -12.41
N PRO A 103 18.28 -15.21 -11.69
CA PRO A 103 17.15 -14.44 -12.20
C PRO A 103 17.52 -12.98 -12.38
N ILE A 104 16.89 -12.33 -13.37
CA ILE A 104 16.98 -10.88 -13.53
C ILE A 104 16.31 -10.23 -12.31
N GLN A 105 17.03 -9.35 -11.64
CA GLN A 105 16.58 -8.68 -10.43
C GLN A 105 16.31 -7.21 -10.71
N GLN A 106 15.10 -6.75 -10.43
CA GLN A 106 14.70 -5.35 -10.65
C GLN A 106 14.12 -4.79 -9.36
N ALA A 107 14.92 -3.99 -8.65
CA ALA A 107 14.46 -3.29 -7.44
C ALA A 107 13.58 -2.10 -7.80
N GLU A 108 12.59 -1.82 -6.95
CA GLU A 108 11.66 -0.68 -7.10
C GLU A 108 11.00 -0.65 -8.49
N HIS A 109 10.65 -1.83 -8.98
CA HIS A 109 10.19 -2.02 -10.34
C HIS A 109 8.75 -1.55 -10.49
N GLU A 110 8.54 -0.49 -11.28
CA GLU A 110 7.22 0.07 -11.55
C GLU A 110 6.56 -0.54 -12.80
N ARG A 111 5.25 -0.77 -12.70
CA ARG A 111 4.38 -1.13 -13.82
C ARG A 111 3.17 -0.22 -13.83
N THR A 112 2.71 0.13 -15.03
CA THR A 112 1.45 0.84 -15.21
C THR A 112 0.55 0.10 -16.17
N LEU A 113 -0.74 0.09 -15.88
CA LEU A 113 -1.78 -0.55 -16.69
C LEU A 113 -2.95 0.42 -16.85
N GLU A 114 -3.35 0.69 -18.09
CA GLU A 114 -4.61 1.40 -18.35
C GLU A 114 -5.77 0.43 -18.17
N CYS A 115 -6.81 0.84 -17.45
CA CYS A 115 -8.00 0.05 -17.23
C CYS A 115 -9.20 0.98 -17.02
N GLN A 116 -10.21 0.90 -17.90
CA GLN A 116 -11.47 1.66 -17.80
C GLN A 116 -11.27 3.18 -17.68
N GLY A 117 -10.26 3.75 -18.36
CA GLY A 117 -9.94 5.18 -18.29
C GLY A 117 -9.13 5.59 -17.07
N TYR A 118 -8.75 4.64 -16.21
CA TYR A 118 -7.84 4.85 -15.07
C TYR A 118 -6.45 4.32 -15.38
N LEU A 119 -5.44 4.90 -14.75
CA LEU A 119 -4.07 4.42 -14.83
C LEU A 119 -3.68 3.74 -13.53
N LEU A 120 -3.67 2.42 -13.53
CA LEU A 120 -3.26 1.62 -12.38
C LEU A 120 -1.74 1.62 -12.27
N THR A 121 -1.23 1.81 -11.05
CA THR A 121 0.21 1.88 -10.78
C THR A 121 0.58 0.83 -9.74
N MET A 122 1.56 -0.01 -10.07
CA MET A 122 2.15 -1.02 -9.19
C MET A 122 3.65 -0.74 -9.05
N ARG A 123 4.16 -0.85 -7.82
CA ARG A 123 5.59 -0.72 -7.53
C ARG A 123 6.01 -1.90 -6.68
N TYR A 124 6.86 -2.75 -7.23
CA TYR A 124 7.38 -3.96 -6.59
C TYR A 124 8.70 -3.63 -5.90
N ASP A 125 8.85 -4.00 -4.64
CA ASP A 125 10.12 -3.71 -3.94
C ASP A 125 11.28 -4.46 -4.60
N LEU A 126 11.04 -5.71 -5.03
CA LEU A 126 11.92 -6.46 -5.91
C LEU A 126 11.13 -7.40 -6.82
N LEU A 127 11.42 -7.37 -8.12
CA LEU A 127 10.93 -8.34 -9.09
C LEU A 127 12.07 -9.26 -9.50
N LEU A 128 11.88 -10.57 -9.30
CA LEU A 128 12.73 -11.61 -9.85
C LEU A 128 12.07 -12.20 -11.09
N SER A 129 12.79 -12.21 -12.21
CA SER A 129 12.32 -12.75 -13.49
C SER A 129 13.25 -13.86 -13.97
N GLY A 130 12.70 -15.07 -14.11
CA GLY A 130 13.32 -16.21 -14.78
C GLY A 130 12.78 -16.39 -16.20
N ASP A 131 13.04 -17.54 -16.82
CA ASP A 131 12.57 -17.81 -18.18
C ASP A 131 11.08 -18.12 -18.24
N ARG A 132 10.56 -18.81 -17.22
CA ARG A 132 9.17 -19.28 -17.14
C ARG A 132 8.46 -18.86 -15.87
N HIS A 133 9.14 -18.28 -14.89
CA HIS A 133 8.51 -17.83 -13.65
C HIS A 133 8.93 -16.41 -13.32
N ALA A 134 8.03 -15.68 -12.67
CA ALA A 134 8.38 -14.43 -12.02
C ALA A 134 7.83 -14.39 -10.59
N LYS A 135 8.62 -13.77 -9.70
CA LYS A 135 8.33 -13.66 -8.28
C LYS A 135 8.43 -12.20 -7.87
N ILE A 136 7.30 -11.66 -7.41
CA ILE A 136 7.22 -10.34 -6.78
C ILE A 136 7.59 -10.51 -5.31
N LEU A 137 8.49 -9.68 -4.81
CA LEU A 137 8.88 -9.63 -3.41
C LEU A 137 8.46 -8.28 -2.82
N ASP A 138 7.93 -8.35 -1.60
CA ASP A 138 7.52 -7.18 -0.84
C ASP A 138 8.04 -7.29 0.62
N TRP A 139 8.71 -6.23 1.07
CA TRP A 139 9.42 -6.16 2.34
C TRP A 139 8.56 -5.53 3.42
N LYS A 140 8.32 -6.28 4.50
CA LYS A 140 7.55 -5.84 5.66
C LYS A 140 8.43 -5.75 6.90
N THR A 141 8.38 -4.59 7.55
CA THR A 141 9.07 -4.27 8.82
C THR A 141 8.15 -4.38 10.04
N TYR A 142 7.02 -5.08 9.88
CA TYR A 142 6.11 -5.43 10.95
C TYR A 142 5.97 -6.96 11.06
N PRO A 143 5.46 -7.49 12.19
CA PRO A 143 5.32 -8.93 12.38
C PRO A 143 4.42 -9.59 11.34
N ARG A 144 4.73 -10.85 10.97
CA ARG A 144 3.87 -11.62 10.05
C ARG A 144 2.43 -11.70 10.58
N PRO A 145 1.43 -11.32 9.79
CA PRO A 145 0.04 -11.47 10.19
C PRO A 145 -0.34 -12.95 10.22
N GLN A 146 -1.12 -13.35 11.23
CA GLN A 146 -1.54 -14.74 11.41
C GLN A 146 -2.52 -15.20 10.32
N ASN A 147 -3.32 -14.29 9.77
CA ASN A 147 -4.35 -14.62 8.79
C ASN A 147 -3.91 -14.27 7.36
N ALA A 148 -3.27 -15.23 6.69
CA ALA A 148 -2.82 -15.10 5.30
C ALA A 148 -3.96 -14.79 4.31
N ARG A 149 -5.22 -15.16 4.63
CA ARG A 149 -6.37 -14.87 3.75
C ARG A 149 -6.65 -13.37 3.61
N HIS A 150 -6.36 -12.58 4.64
CA HIS A 150 -6.51 -11.12 4.54
C HIS A 150 -5.52 -10.51 3.57
N LEU A 151 -4.26 -10.99 3.56
CA LEU A 151 -3.28 -10.55 2.58
C LEU A 151 -3.67 -11.00 1.18
N ALA A 152 -4.04 -12.27 0.98
CA ALA A 152 -4.49 -12.77 -0.32
C ALA A 152 -5.65 -11.96 -0.93
N ALA A 153 -6.59 -11.51 -0.09
CA ALA A 153 -7.73 -10.70 -0.52
C ALA A 153 -7.40 -9.20 -0.70
N ASN A 154 -6.27 -8.73 -0.17
CA ASN A 154 -5.86 -7.33 -0.23
C ASN A 154 -5.54 -6.91 -1.68
N TRP A 155 -5.90 -5.68 -2.05
CA TRP A 155 -5.61 -5.18 -3.40
C TRP A 155 -4.12 -5.12 -3.72
N GLN A 156 -3.21 -5.07 -2.74
CA GLN A 156 -1.77 -5.15 -3.00
C GLN A 156 -1.43 -6.48 -3.68
N THR A 157 -1.77 -7.61 -3.06
CA THR A 157 -1.48 -8.94 -3.62
C THR A 157 -2.15 -9.11 -4.98
N ARG A 158 -3.44 -8.77 -5.04
CA ARG A 158 -4.26 -8.98 -6.24
C ARG A 158 -3.82 -8.12 -7.41
N LEU A 159 -3.65 -6.81 -7.19
CA LEU A 159 -3.27 -5.86 -8.24
C LEU A 159 -1.84 -6.11 -8.72
N TYR A 160 -0.93 -6.51 -7.83
CA TYR A 160 0.47 -6.73 -8.21
C TYR A 160 0.60 -7.93 -9.14
N LEU A 161 -0.02 -9.06 -8.78
CA LEU A 161 -0.05 -10.27 -9.60
C LEU A 161 -0.81 -10.06 -10.92
N TYR A 162 -1.99 -9.44 -10.85
CA TYR A 162 -2.79 -9.10 -12.04
C TYR A 162 -2.01 -8.17 -12.98
N GLY A 163 -1.45 -7.10 -12.43
CA GLY A 163 -0.68 -6.13 -13.19
C GLY A 163 0.58 -6.71 -13.82
N LEU A 164 1.25 -7.66 -13.16
CA LEU A 164 2.39 -8.36 -13.75
C LEU A 164 1.94 -9.26 -14.91
N ALA A 165 0.86 -10.03 -14.74
CA ALA A 165 0.30 -10.87 -15.81
C ALA A 165 -0.08 -10.03 -17.05
N GLU A 166 -0.73 -8.90 -16.85
CA GLU A 166 -1.21 -8.03 -17.94
C GLU A 166 -0.10 -7.23 -18.64
N THR A 167 1.08 -7.09 -18.02
CA THR A 167 2.17 -6.24 -18.54
C THR A 167 3.45 -7.02 -18.86
N SER A 168 3.36 -8.34 -18.90
CA SER A 168 4.50 -9.23 -19.16
C SER A 168 4.05 -10.48 -19.94
N PRO A 169 4.97 -11.29 -20.46
CA PRO A 169 4.62 -12.51 -21.21
C PRO A 169 4.33 -13.73 -20.31
N TYR A 170 4.33 -13.58 -18.98
CA TYR A 170 4.08 -14.69 -18.07
C TYR A 170 2.60 -15.01 -17.97
N GLU A 171 2.27 -16.31 -18.01
CA GLU A 171 0.94 -16.79 -17.67
C GLU A 171 0.68 -16.65 -16.16
N PRO A 172 -0.57 -16.51 -15.71
CA PRO A 172 -0.88 -16.38 -14.28
C PRO A 172 -0.26 -17.48 -13.40
N GLU A 173 -0.24 -18.73 -13.86
CA GLU A 173 0.32 -19.88 -13.14
C GLU A 173 1.84 -19.79 -12.93
N GLN A 174 2.50 -18.92 -13.68
CA GLN A 174 3.95 -18.68 -13.62
C GLN A 174 4.31 -17.58 -12.62
N LEU A 175 3.31 -16.94 -12.01
CA LEU A 175 3.50 -15.79 -11.15
C LEU A 175 3.29 -16.15 -9.68
N SER A 176 4.11 -15.54 -8.84
CA SER A 176 3.93 -15.58 -7.39
C SER A 176 4.29 -14.25 -6.75
N MET A 177 3.70 -14.00 -5.58
CA MET A 177 4.05 -12.88 -4.73
C MET A 177 4.41 -13.39 -3.34
N VAL A 178 5.55 -12.94 -2.81
CA VAL A 178 6.04 -13.34 -1.49
C VAL A 178 6.27 -12.10 -0.64
N TYR A 179 5.59 -12.07 0.50
CA TYR A 179 5.87 -11.10 1.55
C TYR A 179 6.96 -11.64 2.46
N TRP A 180 7.96 -10.82 2.76
CA TRP A 180 8.99 -11.13 3.75
C TRP A 180 8.88 -10.20 4.94
N PHE A 181 8.85 -10.78 6.14
CA PHE A 181 8.67 -10.09 7.41
C PHE A 181 9.97 -10.18 8.20
N PHE A 182 10.63 -9.05 8.39
CA PHE A 182 11.94 -8.98 9.06
C PHE A 182 11.85 -8.62 10.54
N GLN A 183 10.68 -8.19 11.01
CA GLN A 183 10.48 -7.88 12.43
C GLN A 183 10.45 -9.16 13.26
N ALA A 184 11.45 -9.33 14.13
CA ALA A 184 11.50 -10.42 15.09
C ALA A 184 10.31 -10.36 16.08
N THR A 185 9.85 -11.53 16.51
CA THR A 185 8.80 -11.71 17.53
C THR A 185 9.29 -12.67 18.61
N GLN A 186 8.55 -12.76 19.72
CA GLN A 186 8.87 -13.73 20.78
C GLN A 186 8.90 -15.17 20.26
N ASP A 187 8.07 -15.49 19.27
CA ASP A 187 7.93 -16.83 18.70
C ASP A 187 8.78 -17.08 17.46
N ALA A 188 9.41 -16.03 16.89
CA ALA A 188 10.22 -16.14 15.68
C ALA A 188 11.37 -15.11 15.70
N ALA A 189 12.58 -15.63 15.94
CA ALA A 189 13.83 -14.86 15.88
C ALA A 189 14.39 -14.71 14.45
N THR A 190 13.88 -15.50 13.50
CA THR A 190 14.27 -15.50 12.08
C THR A 190 13.22 -14.77 11.22
N PRO A 191 13.60 -14.21 10.06
CA PRO A 191 12.63 -13.64 9.13
C PRO A 191 11.59 -14.70 8.71
N GLN A 192 10.36 -14.25 8.50
CA GLN A 192 9.25 -15.12 8.10
C GLN A 192 8.74 -14.70 6.72
N SER A 193 8.11 -15.62 5.99
CA SER A 193 7.53 -15.32 4.68
C SER A 193 6.09 -15.82 4.54
N LEU A 194 5.37 -15.21 3.59
CA LEU A 194 4.06 -15.67 3.11
C LEU A 194 4.06 -15.63 1.58
N SER A 195 3.93 -16.79 0.96
CA SER A 195 3.89 -16.94 -0.49
C SER A 195 2.46 -17.11 -0.99
N PHE A 196 2.15 -16.43 -2.08
CA PHE A 196 0.88 -16.46 -2.79
C PHE A 196 1.14 -16.86 -4.25
N SER A 197 0.71 -18.07 -4.62
CA SER A 197 0.66 -18.52 -6.01
C SER A 197 -0.52 -17.90 -6.73
N TYR A 198 -0.35 -17.65 -8.03
CA TYR A 198 -1.40 -17.10 -8.88
C TYR A 198 -1.85 -18.11 -9.93
N ASP A 199 -3.07 -17.93 -10.45
CA ASP A 199 -3.67 -18.82 -11.45
C ASP A 199 -4.73 -18.06 -12.27
N ARG A 200 -5.18 -18.66 -13.38
CA ARG A 200 -6.19 -18.07 -14.26
C ARG A 200 -7.50 -17.73 -13.55
N THR A 201 -7.92 -18.54 -12.58
CA THR A 201 -9.18 -18.30 -11.86
C THR A 201 -9.08 -17.04 -11.00
N GLN A 202 -7.95 -16.87 -10.30
CA GLN A 202 -7.67 -15.65 -9.53
C GLN A 202 -7.51 -14.42 -10.41
N HIS A 203 -6.91 -14.60 -11.59
CA HIS A 203 -6.78 -13.59 -12.62
C HIS A 203 -8.13 -13.06 -13.08
N ASP A 204 -9.00 -13.94 -13.56
CA ASP A 204 -10.30 -13.56 -14.11
C ASP A 204 -11.19 -12.93 -13.05
N ARG A 205 -11.15 -13.44 -11.81
CA ARG A 205 -11.84 -12.83 -10.67
C ARG A 205 -11.30 -11.44 -10.34
N THR A 206 -10.00 -11.25 -10.41
CA THR A 206 -9.38 -9.94 -10.15
C THR A 206 -9.77 -8.93 -11.21
N HIS A 207 -9.77 -9.31 -12.49
CA HIS A 207 -10.27 -8.48 -13.58
C HIS A 207 -11.73 -8.07 -13.37
N GLN A 208 -12.60 -9.01 -13.01
CA GLN A 208 -14.03 -8.74 -12.77
C GLN A 208 -14.25 -7.76 -11.61
N ASP A 209 -13.66 -8.05 -10.45
CA ASP A 209 -13.81 -7.21 -9.25
C ASP A 209 -13.22 -5.80 -9.49
N LEU A 210 -12.10 -5.71 -10.20
CA LEU A 210 -11.44 -4.45 -10.54
C LEU A 210 -12.32 -3.63 -11.49
N THR A 211 -12.82 -4.25 -12.55
CA THR A 211 -13.73 -3.59 -13.50
C THR A 211 -14.97 -3.07 -12.80
N GLN A 212 -15.59 -3.87 -11.93
CA GLN A 212 -16.76 -3.46 -11.16
C GLN A 212 -16.44 -2.27 -10.25
N LEU A 213 -15.32 -2.31 -9.53
CA LEU A 213 -14.92 -1.25 -8.60
C LEU A 213 -14.63 0.07 -9.35
N LEU A 214 -13.99 0.00 -10.52
CA LEU A 214 -13.71 1.18 -11.34
C LEU A 214 -14.96 1.75 -12.00
N GLN A 215 -15.92 0.91 -12.41
CA GLN A 215 -17.21 1.39 -12.89
C GLN A 215 -17.97 2.12 -11.78
N GLN A 216 -18.02 1.55 -10.57
CA GLN A 216 -18.62 2.21 -9.41
C GLN A 216 -17.95 3.56 -9.10
N LEU A 217 -16.62 3.62 -9.16
CA LEU A 217 -15.88 4.87 -9.01
C LEU A 217 -16.27 5.89 -10.07
N THR A 218 -16.38 5.48 -11.34
CA THR A 218 -16.76 6.36 -12.45
C THR A 218 -18.13 6.99 -12.18
N ASP A 219 -19.10 6.17 -11.80
CA ASP A 219 -20.45 6.63 -11.48
C ASP A 219 -20.41 7.62 -10.30
N TRP A 220 -19.71 7.27 -9.21
CA TRP A 220 -19.59 8.16 -8.05
C TRP A 220 -18.89 9.47 -8.35
N LEU A 221 -17.85 9.47 -9.19
CA LEU A 221 -17.16 10.69 -9.59
C LEU A 221 -18.06 11.61 -10.42
N SER A 222 -18.98 11.05 -11.22
CA SER A 222 -19.96 11.86 -11.97
C SER A 222 -20.92 12.60 -11.04
N HIS A 223 -21.43 11.94 -10.00
CA HIS A 223 -22.26 12.56 -8.96
C HIS A 223 -21.46 13.56 -8.12
N TYR A 224 -20.21 13.23 -7.79
CA TYR A 224 -19.33 14.11 -7.05
C TYR A 224 -19.05 15.42 -7.79
N ALA A 225 -18.85 15.37 -9.11
CA ALA A 225 -18.73 16.56 -9.94
C ALA A 225 -20.00 17.43 -9.94
N ALA A 226 -21.17 16.85 -9.65
CA ALA A 226 -22.44 17.57 -9.47
C ALA A 226 -22.64 18.10 -8.03
N GLY A 227 -21.66 17.93 -7.14
CA GLY A 227 -21.69 18.41 -5.76
C GLY A 227 -22.23 17.39 -4.75
N GLU A 228 -22.54 16.16 -5.17
CA GLU A 228 -22.89 15.08 -4.25
C GLU A 228 -21.63 14.50 -3.59
N SER A 229 -21.79 13.76 -2.50
CA SER A 229 -20.65 13.09 -1.86
C SER A 229 -20.72 11.59 -2.06
N LEU A 230 -19.57 10.92 -2.11
CA LEU A 230 -19.46 9.47 -2.28
C LEU A 230 -20.24 8.68 -1.21
N PRO A 231 -20.66 7.43 -1.47
CA PRO A 231 -21.40 6.64 -0.49
C PRO A 231 -20.71 6.53 0.87
N GLN A 232 -21.48 6.76 1.94
CA GLN A 232 -21.05 6.62 3.33
C GLN A 232 -21.55 5.28 3.89
N LEU A 233 -20.72 4.65 4.71
CA LEU A 233 -21.09 3.42 5.43
C LEU A 233 -22.04 3.71 6.60
N GLY A 234 -22.76 2.69 7.05
CA GLY A 234 -23.59 2.78 8.26
C GLY A 234 -22.74 2.99 9.53
N ILE A 235 -23.31 3.66 10.53
CA ILE A 235 -22.60 4.03 11.77
C ILE A 235 -22.03 2.85 12.56
N ALA A 236 -22.64 1.67 12.45
CA ALA A 236 -22.20 0.44 13.13
C ALA A 236 -21.17 -0.39 12.32
N HIS A 237 -20.71 0.12 11.16
CA HIS A 237 -19.75 -0.60 10.33
C HIS A 237 -18.35 -0.60 10.97
N ARG A 238 -17.65 -1.73 10.92
CA ARG A 238 -16.31 -1.90 11.53
C ARG A 238 -15.26 -0.88 11.06
N GLU A 239 -15.33 -0.49 9.78
CA GLU A 239 -14.42 0.51 9.19
C GLU A 239 -14.57 1.90 9.84
N CYS A 240 -15.69 2.14 10.51
CA CYS A 240 -15.97 3.39 11.22
C CYS A 240 -15.41 3.41 12.65
N ASP A 241 -15.09 2.25 13.25
CA ASP A 241 -14.74 2.15 14.68
C ASP A 241 -13.49 2.96 15.05
N ARG A 242 -12.53 3.08 14.13
CA ARG A 242 -11.29 3.84 14.31
C ARG A 242 -11.02 4.82 13.16
N CYS A 243 -12.09 5.32 12.53
CA CYS A 243 -11.95 6.23 11.41
C CYS A 243 -11.81 7.67 11.90
N ASN A 244 -10.69 8.32 11.58
CA ASN A 244 -10.45 9.74 11.91
C ASN A 244 -11.49 10.70 11.27
N PHE A 245 -12.20 10.26 10.24
CA PHE A 245 -13.30 11.01 9.62
C PHE A 245 -14.67 10.74 10.22
N PHE A 246 -14.78 9.91 11.27
CA PHE A 246 -16.06 9.63 11.92
C PHE A 246 -16.83 10.89 12.33
N PRO A 247 -16.22 11.91 12.97
CA PRO A 247 -16.94 13.13 13.34
C PRO A 247 -17.47 13.90 12.10
N ARG A 248 -16.78 13.77 10.96
CA ARG A 248 -17.20 14.39 9.69
C ARG A 248 -18.37 13.65 9.04
N CYS A 249 -18.48 12.34 9.27
CA CYS A 249 -19.56 11.51 8.75
C CYS A 249 -20.85 11.58 9.59
N PHE A 250 -20.73 11.73 10.92
CA PHE A 250 -21.86 11.57 11.85
C PHE A 250 -22.04 12.72 12.86
N GLY A 251 -21.17 13.73 12.85
CA GLY A 251 -21.22 14.88 13.76
C GLY A 251 -20.46 14.69 15.07
N GLY A 252 -20.00 15.81 15.67
CA GLY A 252 -19.25 15.83 16.92
C GLY A 252 -20.06 15.42 18.15
N ASP A 253 -21.36 15.70 18.17
CA ASP A 253 -22.26 15.36 19.28
C ASP A 253 -22.38 13.83 19.49
N PHE A 254 -22.18 13.06 18.43
CA PHE A 254 -22.13 11.59 18.49
C PHE A 254 -20.88 11.05 19.17
N VAL A 255 -19.75 11.77 19.08
CA VAL A 255 -18.50 11.41 19.75
C VAL A 255 -18.62 11.63 21.26
N GLN A 256 -19.28 12.73 21.65
CA GLN A 256 -19.50 13.08 23.07
C GLN A 256 -20.46 12.11 23.78
N SER A 257 -21.41 11.53 23.05
CA SER A 257 -22.40 10.59 23.61
C SER A 257 -21.91 9.14 23.69
N ASN A 258 -20.77 8.79 23.07
CA ASN A 258 -20.20 7.45 23.13
C ASN A 258 -18.66 7.46 23.15
N PRO A 259 -18.03 8.04 24.20
CA PRO A 259 -16.58 8.26 24.27
C PRO A 259 -15.77 6.96 24.27
N SER A 260 -16.33 5.87 24.79
CA SER A 260 -15.70 4.54 24.84
C SER A 260 -15.41 3.95 23.45
N ARG A 261 -16.02 4.46 22.38
CA ARG A 261 -15.70 4.08 21.00
C ARG A 261 -14.45 4.77 20.45
N PHE A 262 -14.01 5.87 21.09
CA PHE A 262 -12.93 6.74 20.64
C PHE A 262 -11.78 6.89 21.62
N GLU A 263 -11.80 6.19 22.77
CA GLU A 263 -10.70 6.18 23.76
C GLU A 263 -9.36 5.86 23.04
N PRO A 264 -8.47 6.85 22.90
CA PRO A 264 -7.09 6.58 22.55
C PRO A 264 -6.46 5.89 23.77
N SER A 265 -5.53 4.96 23.56
CA SER A 265 -4.75 4.38 24.66
C SER A 265 -3.77 5.37 25.32
N ASP A 266 -3.91 6.68 25.07
CA ASP A 266 -3.09 7.72 25.69
C ASP A 266 -3.83 9.08 25.68
N PRO A 267 -4.06 9.74 26.83
CA PRO A 267 -4.75 11.01 26.89
C PRO A 267 -3.77 12.15 26.60
N LEU A 268 -3.57 12.49 25.33
CA LEU A 268 -3.10 13.83 24.98
C LEU A 268 -4.29 14.78 24.98
N THR A 269 -4.68 15.21 26.19
CA THR A 269 -5.40 16.48 26.35
C THR A 269 -4.54 17.58 25.74
N LEU A 270 -4.91 18.04 24.55
CA LEU A 270 -4.37 19.29 24.02
C LEU A 270 -4.77 20.41 25.00
N PRO A 271 -3.82 21.20 25.51
CA PRO A 271 -4.17 22.35 26.34
C PRO A 271 -5.06 23.31 25.53
N GLU A 272 -5.99 23.97 26.20
CA GLU A 272 -6.80 25.04 25.59
C GLU A 272 -5.86 26.01 24.85
N ILE A 273 -6.24 26.41 23.63
CA ILE A 273 -5.43 27.28 22.76
C ILE A 273 -5.03 28.59 23.48
N ALA A 274 -5.82 29.01 24.47
CA ALA A 274 -5.52 30.16 25.33
C ALA A 274 -4.31 29.98 26.29
N ALA A 275 -3.79 28.76 26.45
CA ALA A 275 -2.69 28.43 27.35
C ALA A 275 -1.32 28.29 26.63
N ILE A 276 -1.28 28.46 25.30
CA ILE A 276 -0.02 28.43 24.54
C ILE A 276 0.64 29.80 24.63
N GLN A 277 1.70 29.91 25.44
CA GLN A 277 2.47 31.14 25.58
C GLN A 277 3.33 31.33 24.33
N GLU A 278 3.07 32.40 23.58
CA GLU A 278 3.85 32.74 22.38
C GLU A 278 5.31 33.05 22.73
N ILE A 279 6.24 32.46 22.00
CA ILE A 279 7.67 32.76 22.10
C ILE A 279 7.93 34.02 21.26
N PRO A 280 8.43 35.12 21.85
CA PRO A 280 8.72 36.33 21.09
C PRO A 280 9.92 36.10 20.16
N LEU A 281 9.79 36.62 18.93
CA LEU A 281 10.81 36.60 17.88
C LEU A 281 12.15 37.19 18.32
#